data_AF-A0A1Y0HTY0-F1
#
_entry.id   AF-A0A1Y0HTY0-F1
#
_cell.length_a   1.000
_cell.length_b   1.000
_cell.length_c   1.000
_cell.angle_alpha   90.00
_cell.angle_beta   90.00
_cell.angle_gamma   90.00
#
_symmetry.space_group_name_H-M   'P 1'
#
loop_
_entity.id
_entity.type
_entity.pdbx_description
1 polymer ?
#
loop_
_entity_poly.entity_id
_entity_poly.type
_entity_poly.pdbx_seq_one_letter_code
_entity_poly.pdbx_strand_id
1 'polypeptide(L)'
;MSRLDAGGRRRAAARAAVLMLAGLLALTACTVTFGDPDDATTSPGGTGTATGGTSSGGEAGTATTIEDIERGEPMRWDVSRPITAESVGLGESQAVVRVPDGAAQVELTLPDGTWSTTAEELTIQPRRGYVSTINVFRTLSGGQAVHDQLVADAEVLGLPRSQVDRWLDELPASLDASRAGGTRERTGINGSNGDVVTSVQISHEPGPGGDESVRLWYAISPVTPD
;
A
#
# COMPACT_ATOMS: atom_id res chain seq x y z
N MET A 1 38.45 -22.31 -53.57
CA MET A 1 39.16 -23.60 -53.57
C MET A 1 39.01 -24.23 -52.20
N SER A 2 38.70 -25.52 -52.20
CA SER A 2 38.37 -26.49 -51.13
C SER A 2 39.38 -26.53 -49.97
N ARG A 3 39.15 -27.12 -48.77
CA ARG A 3 38.39 -28.29 -48.27
C ARG A 3 38.05 -28.03 -46.78
N LEU A 4 36.89 -28.35 -46.18
CA LEU A 4 36.25 -29.65 -45.88
C LEU A 4 37.07 -30.63 -45.00
N ASP A 5 36.60 -30.71 -43.75
CA ASP A 5 36.22 -31.90 -42.96
C ASP A 5 37.14 -32.62 -41.94
N ALA A 6 36.42 -33.16 -40.94
CA ALA A 6 36.73 -34.20 -39.95
C ALA A 6 37.26 -33.77 -38.56
N GLY A 7 36.66 -34.14 -37.43
CA GLY A 7 35.49 -34.97 -37.18
C GLY A 7 35.37 -35.43 -35.72
N GLY A 8 34.19 -35.95 -35.36
CA GLY A 8 33.96 -36.89 -34.23
C GLY A 8 33.29 -36.28 -32.99
N ARG A 9 31.96 -36.15 -32.92
CA ARG A 9 30.96 -37.16 -32.47
C ARG A 9 31.36 -37.98 -31.23
N ARG A 10 30.65 -37.77 -30.11
CA ARG A 10 30.01 -38.86 -29.34
C ARG A 10 28.65 -38.41 -28.80
N ARG A 11 27.61 -39.09 -29.26
CA ARG A 11 26.28 -39.17 -28.63
C ARG A 11 26.37 -40.18 -27.49
N ALA A 12 25.68 -39.92 -26.38
CA ALA A 12 25.08 -40.97 -25.57
C ALA A 12 23.83 -40.40 -24.87
N ALA A 13 22.75 -41.13 -25.01
CA ALA A 13 21.40 -40.83 -24.55
C ALA A 13 21.07 -41.64 -23.29
N ALA A 14 19.93 -41.28 -22.68
CA ALA A 14 19.10 -42.05 -21.75
C ALA A 14 19.56 -42.01 -20.27
N ARG A 15 18.70 -41.94 -19.25
CA ARG A 15 17.32 -42.44 -19.09
C ARG A 15 16.52 -41.61 -18.08
N ALA A 16 15.20 -41.74 -18.20
CA ALA A 16 14.14 -41.24 -17.35
C ALA A 16 14.14 -41.79 -15.91
N ALA A 17 13.50 -41.05 -15.01
CA ALA A 17 12.75 -41.61 -13.88
C ALA A 17 11.51 -40.73 -13.61
N VAL A 18 10.35 -41.29 -13.96
CA VAL A 18 9.03 -40.84 -13.54
C VAL A 18 8.77 -41.45 -12.16
N LEU A 19 8.43 -40.63 -11.18
CA LEU A 19 7.86 -41.08 -9.92
C LEU A 19 6.56 -40.31 -9.70
N MET A 20 5.46 -40.96 -10.09
CA MET A 20 4.12 -40.65 -9.61
C MET A 20 4.01 -41.20 -8.18
N LEU A 21 3.64 -40.35 -7.22
CA LEU A 21 2.99 -40.81 -6.01
C LEU A 21 1.78 -39.92 -5.73
N ALA A 22 0.61 -40.48 -6.03
CA ALA A 22 -0.68 -39.98 -5.59
C ALA A 22 -0.82 -40.21 -4.08
N GLY A 23 -1.40 -39.24 -3.38
CA GLY A 23 -1.76 -39.36 -1.98
C GLY A 23 -2.71 -38.24 -1.57
N LEU A 24 -4.01 -38.43 -1.86
CA LEU A 24 -5.10 -37.73 -1.18
C LEU A 24 -5.00 -37.98 0.33
N LEU A 25 -5.10 -36.94 1.15
CA LEU A 25 -5.62 -37.04 2.51
C LEU A 25 -6.23 -35.70 2.92
N ALA A 26 -7.31 -35.83 3.68
CA ALA A 26 -8.47 -34.98 3.69
C ALA A 26 -8.35 -33.73 4.58
N LEU A 27 -9.26 -32.79 4.33
CA LEU A 27 -9.58 -31.68 5.20
C LEU A 27 -9.79 -32.14 6.64
N THR A 28 -9.25 -31.40 7.60
CA THR A 28 -9.92 -31.24 8.89
C THR A 28 -9.62 -29.85 9.43
N ALA A 29 -10.63 -28.98 9.35
CA ALA A 29 -10.66 -27.72 10.05
C ALA A 29 -10.75 -28.02 11.55
N CYS A 30 -9.75 -27.59 12.33
CA CYS A 30 -9.86 -27.57 13.79
C CYS A 30 -10.46 -26.23 14.20
N THR A 31 -11.79 -26.15 14.24
CA THR A 31 -12.50 -25.13 15.03
C THR A 31 -12.37 -25.50 16.51
N VAL A 32 -11.62 -24.70 17.27
CA VAL A 32 -11.57 -24.81 18.73
C VAL A 32 -12.74 -24.00 19.29
N THR A 33 -13.81 -24.70 19.67
CA THR A 33 -14.89 -24.18 20.51
C THR A 33 -14.48 -24.39 21.96
N PHE A 34 -14.41 -23.30 22.73
CA PHE A 34 -14.39 -23.38 24.19
C PHE A 34 -15.85 -23.38 24.66
N GLY A 35 -16.32 -24.55 25.10
CA GLY A 35 -17.58 -24.69 25.81
C GLY A 35 -17.33 -24.54 27.31
N ASP A 36 -18.00 -23.56 27.92
CA ASP A 36 -18.07 -23.33 29.35
C ASP A 36 -18.96 -24.43 29.99
N PRO A 37 -18.46 -25.22 30.97
CA PRO A 37 -19.24 -26.25 31.61
C PRO A 37 -19.75 -25.76 32.97
N ASP A 38 -20.92 -25.15 32.99
CA ASP A 38 -21.76 -25.20 34.19
C ASP A 38 -23.25 -25.33 33.84
N ASP A 39 -23.85 -26.19 34.63
CA ASP A 39 -25.13 -26.86 34.47
C ASP A 39 -26.31 -26.00 34.95
N ALA A 40 -27.50 -26.45 34.56
CA ALA A 40 -28.77 -26.37 35.31
C ALA A 40 -29.95 -25.58 34.69
N THR A 41 -30.99 -26.37 34.39
CA THR A 41 -32.42 -26.15 34.72
C THR A 41 -33.35 -25.35 33.78
N THR A 42 -34.14 -26.14 33.02
CA THR A 42 -35.62 -26.11 32.86
C THR A 42 -36.41 -24.81 32.55
N SER A 43 -37.12 -24.91 31.42
CA SER A 43 -38.55 -24.56 31.18
C SER A 43 -38.96 -23.16 30.67
N PRO A 44 -40.14 -23.05 30.00
CA PRO A 44 -40.31 -22.27 28.76
C PRO A 44 -41.18 -21.01 28.92
N GLY A 45 -41.14 -20.15 27.88
CA GLY A 45 -42.17 -19.15 27.58
C GLY A 45 -41.67 -17.70 27.68
N GLY A 46 -41.79 -16.95 26.59
CA GLY A 46 -41.50 -15.51 26.58
C GLY A 46 -41.48 -14.93 25.17
N THR A 47 -42.64 -14.54 24.67
CA THR A 47 -42.79 -13.73 23.46
C THR A 47 -42.18 -12.34 23.72
N GLY A 48 -41.18 -11.96 22.93
CA GLY A 48 -40.56 -10.63 22.97
C GLY A 48 -40.15 -10.20 21.57
N THR A 49 -41.02 -9.44 20.90
CA THR A 49 -40.69 -8.65 19.72
C THR A 49 -39.70 -7.54 20.09
N ALA A 50 -38.54 -7.49 19.45
CA ALA A 50 -37.73 -6.28 19.34
C ALA A 50 -36.90 -6.31 18.04
N THR A 51 -37.48 -5.66 17.03
CA THR A 51 -36.85 -4.59 16.24
C THR A 51 -35.43 -4.81 15.68
N GLY A 52 -35.39 -5.14 14.39
CA GLY A 52 -34.64 -4.35 13.40
C GLY A 52 -33.15 -4.15 13.65
N GLY A 53 -32.37 -5.23 13.55
CA GLY A 53 -30.99 -5.15 13.11
C GLY A 53 -30.90 -5.72 11.71
N THR A 54 -31.30 -4.94 10.69
CA THR A 54 -30.78 -5.20 9.34
C THR A 54 -29.29 -4.94 9.43
N SER A 55 -28.53 -6.02 9.61
CA SER A 55 -27.16 -6.10 9.16
C SER A 55 -27.16 -5.61 7.73
N SER A 56 -26.67 -4.40 7.50
CA SER A 56 -26.40 -3.89 6.17
C SER A 56 -25.38 -4.86 5.57
N GLY A 57 -25.90 -5.73 4.71
CA GLY A 57 -25.09 -6.55 3.83
C GLY A 57 -24.12 -5.64 3.09
N GLY A 58 -22.89 -6.12 2.92
CA GLY A 58 -21.89 -5.46 2.10
C GLY A 58 -22.45 -5.22 0.70
N GLU A 59 -22.99 -4.02 0.51
CA GLU A 59 -23.10 -3.39 -0.79
C GLU A 59 -21.69 -3.09 -1.28
N ALA A 60 -21.48 -3.19 -2.59
CA ALA A 60 -20.21 -2.92 -3.24
C ALA A 60 -19.56 -1.65 -2.65
N GLY A 61 -18.37 -1.84 -2.08
CA GLY A 61 -17.80 -1.01 -1.01
C GLY A 61 -17.75 0.47 -1.35
N THR A 62 -18.44 1.27 -0.54
CA THR A 62 -18.24 2.72 -0.53
C THR A 62 -16.84 3.00 0.01
N ALA A 63 -16.09 3.87 -0.66
CA ALA A 63 -14.78 4.31 -0.20
C ALA A 63 -14.86 4.84 1.25
N THR A 64 -13.86 4.55 2.08
CA THR A 64 -13.74 5.13 3.44
C THR A 64 -13.89 6.65 3.38
N THR A 65 -14.72 7.28 4.20
CA THR A 65 -14.82 8.75 4.21
C THR A 65 -13.67 9.38 5.00
N ILE A 66 -13.44 10.69 4.83
CA ILE A 66 -12.48 11.42 5.66
C ILE A 66 -12.83 11.30 7.14
N GLU A 67 -14.11 11.41 7.50
CA GLU A 67 -14.55 11.30 8.89
C GLU A 67 -14.26 9.90 9.47
N ASP A 68 -14.37 8.84 8.67
CA ASP A 68 -13.99 7.48 9.10
C ASP A 68 -12.50 7.39 9.41
N ILE A 69 -11.64 7.97 8.56
CA ILE A 69 -10.19 8.02 8.78
C ILE A 69 -9.87 8.76 10.08
N GLU A 70 -10.54 9.89 10.32
CA GLU A 70 -10.35 10.69 11.54
C GLU A 70 -10.83 9.96 12.81
N ARG A 71 -11.73 8.98 12.67
CA ARG A 71 -12.16 8.08 13.75
C ARG A 71 -11.24 6.86 13.95
N GLY A 72 -10.24 6.69 13.09
CA GLY A 72 -9.24 5.61 13.18
C GLY A 72 -9.46 4.45 12.22
N GLU A 73 -10.43 4.55 11.33
CA GLU A 73 -10.61 3.53 10.29
C GLU A 73 -9.50 3.64 9.24
N PRO A 74 -9.02 2.50 8.70
CA PRO A 74 -8.04 2.52 7.63
C PRO A 74 -8.63 3.14 6.36
N MET A 75 -7.84 3.97 5.69
CA MET A 75 -8.18 4.52 4.38
C MET A 75 -8.08 3.41 3.34
N ARG A 76 -9.19 3.05 2.69
CA ARG A 76 -9.24 2.02 1.64
C ARG A 76 -9.93 2.54 0.40
N TRP A 77 -9.17 3.02 -0.58
CA TRP A 77 -9.70 3.67 -1.79
C TRP A 77 -9.26 2.98 -3.07
N ASP A 78 -10.18 2.83 -4.02
CA ASP A 78 -9.86 2.44 -5.39
C ASP A 78 -9.55 3.68 -6.23
N VAL A 79 -8.27 3.94 -6.45
CA VAL A 79 -7.78 5.09 -7.23
C VAL A 79 -7.56 4.75 -8.70
N SER A 80 -7.86 3.51 -9.12
CA SER A 80 -7.86 3.11 -10.53
C SER A 80 -9.02 3.72 -11.32
N ARG A 81 -9.97 4.35 -10.62
CA ARG A 81 -11.15 5.03 -11.17
C ARG A 81 -11.31 6.40 -10.52
N PRO A 82 -11.98 7.36 -11.17
CA PRO A 82 -12.30 8.63 -10.56
C PRO A 82 -13.08 8.49 -9.25
N ILE A 83 -12.61 9.16 -8.20
CA ILE A 83 -13.28 9.25 -6.90
C ILE A 83 -13.86 10.65 -6.79
N THR A 84 -15.18 10.76 -6.56
CA THR A 84 -15.81 12.06 -6.33
C THR A 84 -15.38 12.62 -4.97
N ALA A 85 -15.14 13.92 -4.88
CA ALA A 85 -14.82 14.59 -3.61
C ALA A 85 -15.96 14.37 -2.60
N GLU A 86 -17.21 14.52 -3.04
CA GLU A 86 -18.39 14.36 -2.19
C GLU A 86 -18.48 12.95 -1.57
N SER A 87 -18.18 11.88 -2.34
CA SER A 87 -18.27 10.51 -1.82
C SER A 87 -17.32 10.21 -0.67
N VAL A 88 -16.23 10.98 -0.53
CA VAL A 88 -15.29 10.84 0.59
C VAL A 88 -15.49 11.91 1.67
N GLY A 89 -16.57 12.70 1.58
CA GLY A 89 -16.88 13.77 2.53
C GLY A 89 -16.07 15.06 2.29
N LEU A 90 -15.49 15.23 1.11
CA LEU A 90 -14.69 16.39 0.73
C LEU A 90 -15.52 17.38 -0.10
N GLY A 91 -15.37 18.67 0.19
CA GLY A 91 -15.89 19.74 -0.67
C GLY A 91 -14.92 20.08 -1.82
N GLU A 92 -14.95 21.35 -2.27
CA GLU A 92 -14.03 21.85 -3.32
C GLU A 92 -12.70 22.40 -2.77
N SER A 93 -12.45 22.28 -1.46
CA SER A 93 -11.22 22.77 -0.81
C SER A 93 -10.35 21.60 -0.36
N GLN A 94 -9.03 21.83 -0.31
CA GLN A 94 -8.11 20.86 0.27
C GLN A 94 -8.49 20.54 1.72
N ALA A 95 -8.30 19.29 2.13
CA ALA A 95 -8.45 18.84 3.50
C ALA A 95 -7.13 18.27 4.02
N VAL A 96 -6.70 18.78 5.18
CA VAL A 96 -5.68 18.12 6.00
C VAL A 96 -6.42 17.18 6.92
N VAL A 97 -6.25 15.87 6.73
CA VAL A 97 -6.96 14.84 7.49
C VAL A 97 -6.30 14.67 8.84
N ARG A 98 -7.10 14.67 9.91
CA ARG A 98 -6.57 14.33 11.23
C ARG A 98 -6.25 12.84 11.29
N VAL A 99 -4.96 12.53 11.44
CA VAL A 99 -4.49 11.16 11.66
C VAL A 99 -4.54 10.84 13.17
N PRO A 100 -5.42 9.92 13.62
CA PRO A 100 -5.49 9.54 15.03
C PRO A 100 -4.22 8.80 15.47
N ASP A 101 -3.85 8.95 16.74
CA ASP A 101 -2.67 8.32 17.35
C ASP A 101 -1.32 8.58 16.63
N GLY A 102 -1.28 9.57 15.73
CA GLY A 102 -0.10 9.92 14.95
C GLY A 102 0.20 8.97 13.78
N ALA A 103 -0.66 7.98 13.50
CA ALA A 103 -0.50 7.07 12.37
C ALA A 103 -1.84 6.48 11.89
N ALA A 104 -2.08 6.48 10.57
CA ALA A 104 -3.22 5.83 9.92
C ALA A 104 -2.74 4.86 8.84
N GLN A 105 -3.43 3.71 8.72
CA GLN A 105 -3.17 2.77 7.63
C GLN A 105 -3.83 3.27 6.34
N VAL A 106 -3.05 3.29 5.26
CA VAL A 106 -3.49 3.66 3.92
C VAL A 106 -3.34 2.46 3.01
N GLU A 107 -4.41 2.14 2.29
CA GLU A 107 -4.47 1.09 1.27
C GLU A 107 -5.14 1.68 0.02
N LEU A 108 -4.37 1.78 -1.06
CA LEU A 108 -4.84 2.30 -2.35
C LEU A 108 -4.81 1.16 -3.37
N THR A 109 -5.93 0.91 -4.02
CA THR A 109 -6.00 0.01 -5.18
C THR A 109 -5.65 0.81 -6.43
N LEU A 110 -4.55 0.45 -7.08
CA LEU A 110 -4.07 0.96 -8.36
C LEU A 110 -4.44 -0.03 -9.48
N PRO A 111 -4.32 0.35 -10.76
CA PRO A 111 -4.66 -0.53 -11.89
C PRO A 111 -4.01 -1.92 -11.86
N ASP A 112 -2.70 -2.00 -11.55
CA ASP A 112 -1.94 -3.25 -11.59
C ASP A 112 -1.64 -3.85 -10.20
N GLY A 113 -2.17 -3.27 -9.11
CA GLY A 113 -1.93 -3.79 -7.76
C GLY A 113 -2.40 -2.89 -6.63
N THR A 114 -2.24 -3.34 -5.39
CA THR A 114 -2.58 -2.57 -4.19
C THR A 114 -1.31 -2.06 -3.53
N TRP A 115 -1.25 -0.76 -3.28
CA TRP A 115 -0.20 -0.14 -2.49
C TRP A 115 -0.69 0.10 -1.07
N SER A 116 0.15 -0.21 -0.08
CA SER A 116 -0.18 -0.04 1.33
C SER A 116 0.95 0.63 2.09
N THR A 117 0.62 1.54 2.99
CA THR A 117 1.59 2.22 3.84
C THR A 117 0.97 2.71 5.14
N THR A 118 1.78 3.31 5.99
CA THR A 118 1.34 4.04 7.18
C THR A 118 1.56 5.54 6.94
N ALA A 119 0.52 6.34 7.16
CA ALA A 119 0.54 7.80 7.06
C ALA A 119 0.59 8.43 8.44
N GLU A 120 1.58 9.28 8.70
CA GLU A 120 1.65 10.17 9.87
C GLU A 120 0.94 11.50 9.62
N GLU A 121 0.92 11.95 8.36
CA GLU A 121 0.14 13.09 7.87
C GLU A 121 -0.51 12.72 6.53
N LEU A 122 -1.75 13.16 6.33
CA LEU A 122 -2.52 12.91 5.13
C LEU A 122 -3.21 14.19 4.68
N THR A 123 -2.97 14.60 3.43
CA THR A 123 -3.66 15.76 2.82
C THR A 123 -4.30 15.35 1.51
N ILE A 124 -5.59 15.66 1.33
CA ILE A 124 -6.36 15.32 0.13
C ILE A 124 -6.79 16.62 -0.56
N GLN A 125 -6.56 16.69 -1.87
CA GLN A 125 -6.87 17.86 -2.68
C GLN A 125 -7.93 17.52 -3.73
N PRO A 126 -9.07 18.21 -3.73
CA PRO A 126 -10.06 18.08 -4.80
C PRO A 126 -9.68 18.95 -5.99
N ARG A 127 -10.17 18.58 -7.16
CA ARG A 127 -10.19 19.41 -8.37
C ARG A 127 -11.41 19.03 -9.19
N ARG A 128 -12.25 20.02 -9.51
CA ARG A 128 -13.45 19.85 -10.36
C ARG A 128 -14.40 18.77 -9.80
N GLY A 129 -14.62 18.73 -8.48
CA GLY A 129 -15.49 17.73 -7.85
C GLY A 129 -14.92 16.31 -7.71
N TYR A 130 -13.65 16.08 -8.07
CA TYR A 130 -12.97 14.78 -7.90
C TYR A 130 -11.74 14.90 -7.00
N VAL A 131 -11.38 13.81 -6.33
CA VAL A 131 -10.07 13.69 -5.67
C VAL A 131 -8.99 13.74 -6.74
N SER A 132 -8.05 14.68 -6.59
CA SER A 132 -7.00 14.94 -7.58
C SER A 132 -5.60 14.64 -7.08
N THR A 133 -5.35 14.78 -5.78
CA THR A 133 -4.07 14.43 -5.18
C THR A 133 -4.29 13.94 -3.76
N ILE A 134 -3.62 12.85 -3.42
CA ILE A 134 -3.52 12.28 -2.08
C ILE A 134 -2.05 12.40 -1.69
N ASN A 135 -1.75 13.23 -0.69
CA ASN A 135 -0.41 13.38 -0.13
C ASN A 135 -0.32 12.54 1.13
N VAL A 136 0.55 11.54 1.12
CA VAL A 136 0.84 10.66 2.26
C VAL A 136 2.24 10.94 2.76
N PHE A 137 2.36 11.19 4.05
CA PHE A 137 3.62 11.45 4.72
C PHE A 137 3.94 10.34 5.71
N ARG A 138 5.18 9.83 5.72
CA ARG A 138 5.68 8.95 6.80
C ARG A 138 7.14 9.23 7.12
N THR A 139 7.53 8.88 8.33
CA THR A 139 8.92 8.92 8.80
C THR A 139 9.50 7.51 8.90
N LEU A 140 10.76 7.35 8.49
CA LEU A 140 11.52 6.10 8.56
C LEU A 140 12.87 6.32 9.25
N SER A 141 13.37 5.28 9.91
CA SER A 141 14.61 5.31 10.70
C SER A 141 15.85 5.05 9.85
N GLY A 142 16.26 6.04 9.06
CA GLY A 142 17.52 6.03 8.32
C GLY A 142 17.43 5.51 6.88
N GLY A 143 18.55 5.58 6.17
CA GLY A 143 18.59 5.37 4.73
C GLY A 143 18.22 3.97 4.26
N GLN A 144 18.60 2.92 5.01
CA GLN A 144 18.29 1.54 4.65
C GLN A 144 16.79 1.26 4.71
N ALA A 145 16.10 1.71 5.77
CA ALA A 145 14.65 1.54 5.90
C ALA A 145 13.90 2.23 4.76
N VAL A 146 14.37 3.40 4.34
CA VAL A 146 13.83 4.10 3.17
C VAL A 146 14.07 3.33 1.88
N HIS A 147 15.30 2.82 1.67
CA HIS A 147 15.60 2.02 0.49
C HIS A 147 14.70 0.80 0.40
N ASP A 148 14.60 0.01 1.49
CA ASP A 148 13.75 -1.18 1.56
C ASP A 148 12.29 -0.84 1.23
N GLN A 149 11.77 0.27 1.78
CA GLN A 149 10.43 0.75 1.48
C GLN A 149 10.26 1.11 0.00
N LEU A 150 11.18 1.91 -0.57
CA LEU A 150 11.11 2.31 -1.97
C LEU A 150 11.29 1.13 -2.94
N VAL A 151 12.07 0.11 -2.55
CA VAL A 151 12.19 -1.15 -3.31
C VAL A 151 10.84 -1.85 -3.36
N ALA A 152 10.20 -2.01 -2.21
CA ALA A 152 8.89 -2.66 -2.09
C ALA A 152 7.81 -1.89 -2.85
N ASP A 153 7.85 -0.56 -2.79
CA ASP A 153 6.90 0.31 -3.46
C ASP A 153 7.12 0.39 -4.97
N ALA A 154 8.35 0.15 -5.46
CA ALA A 154 8.72 0.43 -6.84
C ALA A 154 7.89 -0.32 -7.88
N GLU A 155 7.59 -1.59 -7.64
CA GLU A 155 6.79 -2.39 -8.57
C GLU A 155 5.36 -1.86 -8.66
N VAL A 156 4.71 -1.64 -7.50
CA VAL A 156 3.31 -1.24 -7.46
C VAL A 156 3.11 0.22 -7.87
N LEU A 157 4.01 1.13 -7.48
CA LEU A 157 3.89 2.55 -7.85
C LEU A 157 4.53 2.87 -9.22
N GLY A 158 5.16 1.87 -9.86
CA GLY A 158 5.88 2.05 -11.12
C GLY A 158 7.11 2.96 -11.00
N LEU A 159 7.79 2.96 -9.85
CA LEU A 159 9.01 3.74 -9.65
C LEU A 159 10.18 3.08 -10.41
N PRO A 160 11.00 3.83 -11.14
CA PRO A 160 12.15 3.28 -11.82
C PRO A 160 13.21 2.79 -10.82
N ARG A 161 13.43 1.47 -10.76
CA ARG A 161 14.38 0.82 -9.84
C ARG A 161 15.78 1.44 -9.86
N SER A 162 16.26 1.83 -11.04
CA SER A 162 17.57 2.49 -11.20
C SER A 162 17.65 3.87 -10.54
N GLN A 163 16.54 4.60 -10.41
CA GLN A 163 16.52 5.86 -9.65
C GLN A 163 16.44 5.60 -8.15
N VAL A 164 15.69 4.57 -7.71
CA VAL A 164 15.65 4.15 -6.30
C VAL A 164 17.05 3.76 -5.81
N ASP A 165 17.78 2.97 -6.60
CA ASP A 165 19.14 2.56 -6.25
C ASP A 165 20.14 3.72 -6.31
N ARG A 166 20.04 4.61 -7.32
CA ARG A 166 20.87 5.82 -7.40
C ARG A 166 20.68 6.73 -6.19
N TRP A 167 19.45 6.86 -5.71
CA TRP A 167 19.17 7.67 -4.53
C TRP A 167 19.91 7.17 -3.29
N LEU A 168 20.05 5.85 -3.11
CA LEU A 168 20.82 5.28 -2.00
C LEU A 168 22.29 5.74 -2.01
N ASP A 169 22.89 5.83 -3.19
CA ASP A 169 24.26 6.32 -3.34
C ASP A 169 24.39 7.82 -3.01
N GLU A 170 23.32 8.60 -3.25
CA GLU A 170 23.25 10.04 -2.98
C GLU A 170 22.83 10.37 -1.53
N LEU A 171 22.28 9.38 -0.83
CA LEU A 171 21.71 9.48 0.52
C LEU A 171 22.68 10.11 1.53
N PRO A 172 23.96 9.67 1.64
CA PRO A 172 24.92 10.27 2.57
C PRO A 172 25.19 11.76 2.30
N ALA A 173 25.20 12.18 1.04
CA ALA A 173 25.39 13.59 0.67
C ALA A 173 24.12 14.43 0.89
N SER A 174 22.94 13.81 0.85
CA SER A 174 21.65 14.44 1.17
C SER A 174 21.39 14.57 2.68
N LEU A 175 22.03 13.71 3.49
CA LEU A 175 22.05 13.69 4.96
C LEU A 175 22.95 14.77 5.58
N ASP A 176 23.76 15.48 4.79
CA ASP A 176 24.59 16.57 5.30
C ASP A 176 23.71 17.67 5.92
N ALA A 177 23.78 17.79 7.25
CA ALA A 177 22.99 18.74 8.04
C ALA A 177 23.23 20.21 7.63
N SER A 178 24.38 20.52 6.99
CA SER A 178 24.64 21.85 6.42
C SER A 178 23.74 22.20 5.24
N ARG A 179 23.03 21.22 4.67
CA ARG A 179 22.04 21.38 3.58
C ARG A 179 20.59 21.26 4.05
N ALA A 180 20.34 21.00 5.34
CA ALA A 180 18.98 20.98 5.89
C ALA A 180 18.37 22.39 5.82
N GLY A 181 17.21 22.52 5.17
CA GLY A 181 16.51 23.81 5.01
C GLY A 181 16.89 24.65 3.78
N GLY A 182 17.77 24.18 2.90
CA GLY A 182 18.01 24.82 1.60
C GLY A 182 16.87 24.58 0.60
N THR A 183 16.76 25.44 -0.44
CA THR A 183 15.90 25.20 -1.61
C THR A 183 16.42 23.99 -2.36
N ARG A 184 16.12 22.79 -1.87
CA ARG A 184 16.39 21.53 -2.58
C ARG A 184 15.60 21.60 -3.88
N GLU A 185 16.28 21.45 -5.02
CA GLU A 185 15.59 21.12 -6.27
C GLU A 185 14.74 19.88 -5.97
N ARG A 186 13.43 20.06 -6.02
CA ARG A 186 12.42 19.03 -5.73
C ARG A 186 12.40 18.02 -6.87
N THR A 187 13.46 17.24 -7.02
CA THR A 187 13.49 16.09 -7.92
C THR A 187 13.17 14.85 -7.09
N GLY A 188 11.88 14.57 -6.97
CA GLY A 188 11.38 13.30 -6.45
C GLY A 188 11.52 12.17 -7.47
N ILE A 189 11.31 10.93 -7.02
CA ILE A 189 11.21 9.77 -7.89
C ILE A 189 9.78 9.73 -8.43
N ASN A 190 9.62 9.81 -9.74
CA ASN A 190 8.31 9.72 -10.37
C ASN A 190 8.03 8.30 -10.83
N GLY A 191 6.79 7.86 -10.66
CA GLY A 191 6.29 6.58 -11.14
C GLY A 191 4.89 6.72 -11.72
N SER A 192 4.44 5.65 -12.34
CA SER A 192 3.10 5.54 -12.89
C SER A 192 2.63 4.10 -12.86
N ASN A 193 1.40 3.87 -12.44
CA ASN A 193 0.70 2.59 -12.55
C ASN A 193 -0.62 2.84 -13.29
N GLY A 194 -0.68 2.39 -14.55
CA GLY A 194 -1.71 2.81 -15.49
C GLY A 194 -1.80 4.34 -15.57
N ASP A 195 -3.00 4.88 -15.37
CA ASP A 195 -3.28 6.32 -15.39
C ASP A 195 -3.04 7.04 -14.05
N VAL A 196 -2.61 6.31 -13.01
CA VAL A 196 -2.28 6.88 -11.70
C VAL A 196 -0.81 7.29 -11.68
N VAL A 197 -0.55 8.58 -11.49
CA VAL A 197 0.82 9.13 -11.41
C VAL A 197 1.23 9.27 -9.96
N THR A 198 2.46 8.89 -9.63
CA THR A 198 3.01 9.06 -8.29
C THR A 198 4.31 9.85 -8.34
N SER A 199 4.52 10.73 -7.36
CA SER A 199 5.81 11.37 -7.10
C SER A 199 6.19 11.14 -5.65
N VAL A 200 7.41 10.67 -5.41
CA VAL A 200 7.94 10.47 -4.06
C VAL A 200 9.04 11.50 -3.80
N GLN A 201 8.79 12.39 -2.85
CA GLN A 201 9.80 13.33 -2.36
C GLN A 201 10.37 12.83 -1.04
N ILE A 202 11.66 13.08 -0.85
CA ILE A 202 12.41 12.60 0.30
C ILE A 202 13.11 13.80 0.93
N SER A 203 12.99 13.97 2.23
CA SER A 203 13.62 15.08 2.94
C SER A 203 14.01 14.67 4.35
N HIS A 204 14.99 15.41 4.86
CA HIS A 204 15.43 15.36 6.24
C HIS A 204 14.90 16.61 6.92
N GLU A 205 13.80 16.46 7.64
CA GLU A 205 13.40 17.40 8.68
C GLU A 205 13.57 16.66 10.01
N PRO A 206 14.27 17.25 11.00
CA PRO A 206 14.37 16.64 12.32
C PRO A 206 12.95 16.41 12.87
N GLY A 207 12.57 15.15 13.00
CA GLY A 207 11.39 14.71 13.73
C GLY A 207 11.75 14.37 15.18
N PRO A 208 10.78 14.38 16.11
CA PRO A 208 11.00 13.97 17.50
C PRO A 208 11.23 12.46 17.55
N GLY A 209 12.48 12.02 17.38
CA GLY A 209 12.83 10.60 17.34
C GLY A 209 14.28 10.30 17.70
N GLY A 210 15.24 11.15 17.30
CA GLY A 210 16.65 10.77 17.42
C GLY A 210 17.00 9.61 16.48
N ASP A 211 18.24 9.59 16.01
CA ASP A 211 18.71 8.82 14.85
C ASP A 211 18.03 9.25 13.52
N GLU A 212 18.73 9.08 12.40
CA GLU A 212 18.46 9.71 11.09
C GLU A 212 17.00 9.55 10.60
N SER A 213 16.10 10.42 11.04
CA SER A 213 14.70 10.38 10.64
C SER A 213 14.57 10.92 9.22
N VAL A 214 14.24 10.05 8.28
CA VAL A 214 14.01 10.40 6.88
C VAL A 214 12.52 10.40 6.62
N ARG A 215 12.04 11.48 6.03
CA ARG A 215 10.63 11.66 5.73
C ARG A 215 10.38 11.38 4.25
N LEU A 216 9.30 10.66 3.98
CA LEU A 216 8.81 10.35 2.64
C LEU A 216 7.46 11.03 2.42
N TRP A 217 7.35 11.76 1.32
CA TRP A 217 6.11 12.37 0.85
C TRP A 217 5.72 11.70 -0.47
N TYR A 218 4.66 10.92 -0.44
CA TYR A 218 4.05 10.35 -1.63
C TYR A 218 2.93 11.27 -2.07
N ALA A 219 3.03 11.81 -3.28
CA ALA A 219 1.93 12.49 -3.96
C ALA A 219 1.34 11.52 -5.01
N ILE A 220 0.20 10.92 -4.69
CA ILE A 220 -0.55 10.05 -5.58
C ILE A 220 -1.60 10.90 -6.29
N SER A 221 -1.61 10.88 -7.61
CA SER A 221 -2.57 11.59 -8.46
C SER A 221 -3.49 10.56 -9.12
N PRO A 222 -4.70 10.34 -8.58
CA PRO A 222 -5.68 9.43 -9.17
C PRO A 222 -6.14 9.91 -10.54
N VAL A 223 -6.84 9.03 -11.24
CA VAL A 223 -7.52 9.37 -12.50
C VAL A 223 -8.58 10.44 -12.24
N THR A 224 -8.50 11.56 -12.95
CA THR A 224 -9.52 12.62 -12.92
C THR A 224 -10.12 12.82 -14.31
N PRO A 225 -11.44 13.02 -14.44
CA PRO A 225 -12.05 13.38 -15.71
C PRO A 225 -11.61 14.78 -16.17
N ASP A 226 -11.47 14.95 -17.49
CA ASP A 226 -11.14 16.23 -18.14
C ASP A 226 -12.24 17.30 -18.04
#